data_AF-A0A0N0H0K7-F1
#
_entry.id   AF-A0A0N0H0K7-F1
#
_cell.length_a   1.000
_cell.length_b   1.000
_cell.length_c   1.000
_cell.angle_alpha   90.00
_cell.angle_beta   90.00
_cell.angle_gamma   90.00
#
_symmetry.space_group_name_H-M   'P 1'
#
loop_
_entity.id
_entity.type
_entity.pdbx_description
1 polymer ?
#
loop_
_entity_poly.entity_id
_entity_poly.type
_entity_poly.pdbx_seq_one_letter_code
_entity_poly.pdbx_strand_id
1 'polypeptide(L)'
;PPSPSSPFSSGPDVAAAVDEVKSLLDQGRITRAVDILGGILPAAAARHGQNSPVVRTLRKQYAATLMDDGQYRRALPELRLLAEEFGKETGPAATRQALQFHYEAAQCLEQLGEVTQALDEYRALLPYFERYPDDPARPLEIRRSIGHLLLAQGDRAAAQESLSRLLYDAERLHGPHHAFPAEVRRMLHWLGQVQG
;
A
#
# COMPACT_ATOMS: atom_id res chain seq x y z
N PRO A 1 -58.73 2.05 -7.99
CA PRO A 1 -57.65 1.05 -8.15
C PRO A 1 -56.37 1.50 -7.42
N PRO A 2 -55.86 0.76 -6.43
CA PRO A 2 -54.55 1.07 -5.87
C PRO A 2 -53.46 0.62 -6.85
N SER A 3 -52.52 1.52 -7.12
CA SER A 3 -51.31 1.27 -7.92
C SER A 3 -50.44 0.20 -7.26
N PRO A 4 -49.74 -0.66 -8.03
CA PRO A 4 -48.87 -1.67 -7.46
C PRO A 4 -47.63 -0.99 -6.85
N SER A 5 -47.35 -1.33 -5.60
CA SER A 5 -46.13 -0.96 -4.89
C SER A 5 -44.93 -1.55 -5.62
N SER A 6 -43.98 -0.70 -6.05
CA SER A 6 -42.70 -1.16 -6.57
C SER A 6 -41.98 -2.01 -5.51
N PRO A 7 -41.41 -3.18 -5.87
CA PRO A 7 -40.66 -3.97 -4.92
C PRO A 7 -39.42 -3.18 -4.50
N PHE A 8 -39.16 -3.15 -3.20
CA PHE A 8 -37.93 -2.63 -2.61
C PHE A 8 -36.72 -3.18 -3.37
N SER A 9 -35.82 -2.28 -3.79
CA SER A 9 -34.53 -2.62 -4.39
C SER A 9 -33.69 -3.40 -3.36
N SER A 10 -33.84 -4.72 -3.36
CA SER A 10 -33.05 -5.66 -2.57
C SER A 10 -31.70 -5.91 -3.25
N GLY A 11 -30.87 -4.86 -3.31
CA GLY A 11 -29.42 -5.03 -3.46
C GLY A 11 -28.80 -5.49 -2.13
N PRO A 12 -27.59 -6.08 -2.16
CA PRO A 12 -26.89 -6.47 -0.93
C PRO A 12 -26.79 -5.28 0.02
N ASP A 13 -27.14 -5.50 1.28
CA ASP A 13 -27.01 -4.48 2.32
C ASP A 13 -25.52 -4.27 2.61
N VAL A 14 -24.98 -3.16 2.09
CA VAL A 14 -23.58 -2.78 2.26
C VAL A 14 -23.23 -2.66 3.74
N ALA A 15 -24.15 -2.20 4.59
CA ALA A 15 -23.89 -2.07 6.02
C ALA A 15 -23.73 -3.46 6.66
N ALA A 16 -24.69 -4.37 6.43
CA ALA A 16 -24.61 -5.73 6.95
C ALA A 16 -23.35 -6.48 6.46
N ALA A 17 -22.97 -6.31 5.20
CA ALA A 17 -21.78 -6.92 4.64
C ALA A 17 -20.48 -6.36 5.27
N VAL A 18 -20.44 -5.05 5.57
CA VAL A 18 -19.30 -4.43 6.26
C VAL A 18 -19.19 -4.94 7.70
N ASP A 19 -20.32 -5.12 8.40
CA ASP A 19 -20.33 -5.69 9.76
C ASP A 19 -19.85 -7.16 9.76
N GLU A 20 -20.27 -7.96 8.78
CA GLU A 20 -19.79 -9.33 8.60
C GLU A 20 -18.29 -9.37 8.31
N VAL A 21 -17.80 -8.52 7.39
CA VAL A 21 -16.38 -8.37 7.08
C VAL A 21 -15.57 -8.07 8.34
N LYS A 22 -16.03 -7.13 9.16
CA LYS A 22 -15.36 -6.80 10.43
C LYS A 22 -15.26 -8.02 11.33
N SER A 23 -16.37 -8.75 11.52
CA SER A 23 -16.38 -9.96 12.33
C SER A 23 -15.42 -11.04 11.80
N LEU A 24 -15.29 -11.17 10.48
CA LEU A 24 -14.35 -12.11 9.86
C LEU A 24 -12.90 -11.70 10.08
N LEU A 25 -12.59 -10.42 9.98
CA LEU A 25 -11.23 -9.89 10.23
C LEU A 25 -10.82 -10.10 11.69
N ASP A 26 -11.73 -9.86 12.64
CA ASP A 26 -11.51 -10.13 14.07
C ASP A 26 -11.24 -11.63 14.34
N GLN A 27 -11.78 -12.52 13.50
CA GLN A 27 -11.56 -13.97 13.55
C GLN A 27 -10.34 -14.43 12.73
N GLY A 28 -9.59 -13.53 12.10
CA GLY A 28 -8.47 -13.85 11.21
C GLY A 28 -8.87 -14.52 9.90
N ARG A 29 -10.15 -14.47 9.51
CA ARG A 29 -10.69 -15.07 8.28
C ARG A 29 -10.59 -14.11 7.10
N ILE A 30 -9.37 -13.62 6.84
CA ILE A 30 -9.07 -12.53 5.90
C ILE A 30 -9.55 -12.86 4.48
N THR A 31 -9.24 -14.04 3.95
CA THR A 31 -9.64 -14.44 2.59
C THR A 31 -11.16 -14.39 2.37
N ARG A 32 -11.96 -14.80 3.37
CA ARG A 32 -13.42 -14.70 3.26
C ARG A 32 -13.92 -13.26 3.31
N ALA A 33 -13.25 -12.38 4.08
CA ALA A 33 -13.54 -10.95 4.06
C ALA A 33 -13.25 -10.34 2.68
N VAL A 34 -12.15 -10.73 2.02
CA VAL A 34 -11.84 -10.34 0.63
C VAL A 34 -12.97 -10.74 -0.32
N ASP A 35 -13.49 -11.96 -0.21
CA ASP A 35 -14.54 -12.46 -1.10
C ASP A 35 -15.84 -11.67 -0.95
N ILE A 36 -16.24 -11.34 0.29
CA ILE A 36 -17.43 -10.52 0.55
C ILE A 36 -17.23 -9.12 -0.05
N LEU A 37 -16.13 -8.44 0.29
CA LEU A 37 -15.83 -7.09 -0.20
C LEU A 37 -15.79 -7.04 -1.73
N GLY A 38 -15.13 -8.01 -2.36
CA GLY A 38 -15.05 -8.13 -3.81
C GLY A 38 -16.40 -8.42 -4.47
N GLY A 39 -17.30 -9.13 -3.79
CA GLY A 39 -18.66 -9.39 -4.25
C GLY A 39 -19.58 -8.17 -4.16
N ILE A 40 -19.47 -7.37 -3.08
CA ILE A 40 -20.37 -6.22 -2.87
C ILE A 40 -19.91 -4.95 -3.59
N LEU A 41 -18.61 -4.77 -3.84
CA LEU A 41 -18.06 -3.55 -4.45
C LEU A 41 -18.65 -3.24 -5.84
N PRO A 42 -18.77 -4.18 -6.79
CA PRO A 42 -19.39 -3.91 -8.09
C PRO A 42 -20.88 -3.52 -7.98
N ALA A 43 -21.63 -4.17 -7.09
CA ALA A 43 -23.04 -3.86 -6.86
C ALA A 43 -23.21 -2.45 -6.25
N ALA A 44 -22.37 -2.09 -5.28
CA ALA A 44 -22.34 -0.74 -4.72
C ALA A 44 -21.98 0.30 -5.79
N ALA A 45 -21.00 0.01 -6.64
CA ALA A 45 -20.59 0.88 -7.75
C ALA A 45 -21.72 1.10 -8.76
N ALA A 46 -22.47 0.06 -9.12
CA ALA A 46 -23.61 0.16 -10.03
C ALA A 46 -24.77 0.98 -9.42
N ARG A 47 -24.98 0.88 -8.10
CA ARG A 47 -26.09 1.56 -7.40
C ARG A 47 -25.79 3.01 -7.05
N HIS A 48 -24.60 3.29 -6.56
CA HIS A 48 -24.23 4.60 -6.00
C HIS A 48 -23.35 5.42 -6.95
N GLY A 49 -22.77 4.80 -7.97
CA GLY A 49 -21.79 5.39 -8.89
C GLY A 49 -20.35 5.13 -8.45
N GLN A 50 -19.46 4.97 -9.43
CA GLN A 50 -18.06 4.58 -9.21
C GLN A 50 -17.29 5.55 -8.31
N ASN A 51 -17.63 6.84 -8.38
CA ASN A 51 -16.97 7.92 -7.64
C ASN A 51 -17.71 8.29 -6.34
N SER A 52 -18.69 7.50 -5.90
CA SER A 52 -19.45 7.81 -4.70
C SER A 52 -18.62 7.58 -3.42
N PRO A 53 -18.82 8.38 -2.35
CA PRO A 53 -18.10 8.20 -1.09
C PRO A 53 -18.25 6.80 -0.50
N VAL A 54 -19.41 6.17 -0.65
CA VAL A 54 -19.67 4.80 -0.18
C VAL A 54 -18.77 3.79 -0.91
N VAL A 55 -18.70 3.88 -2.24
CA VAL A 55 -17.87 3.00 -3.07
C VAL A 55 -16.39 3.22 -2.79
N ARG A 56 -15.97 4.47 -2.61
CA ARG A 56 -14.59 4.79 -2.23
C ARG A 56 -14.22 4.19 -0.87
N THR A 57 -15.06 4.34 0.15
CA THR A 57 -14.81 3.74 1.47
C THR A 57 -14.71 2.21 1.37
N LEU A 58 -15.62 1.59 0.62
CA LEU A 58 -15.61 0.15 0.42
C LEU A 58 -14.35 -0.32 -0.35
N ARG A 59 -13.92 0.43 -1.36
CA ARG A 59 -12.69 0.16 -2.11
C ARG A 59 -11.45 0.27 -1.23
N LYS A 60 -11.40 1.26 -0.33
CA LYS A 60 -10.32 1.38 0.67
C LYS A 60 -10.23 0.14 1.55
N GLN A 61 -11.37 -0.34 2.08
CA GLN A 61 -11.41 -1.56 2.88
C GLN A 61 -10.96 -2.77 2.07
N TYR A 62 -11.49 -2.93 0.84
CA TYR A 62 -11.12 -4.03 -0.03
C TYR A 62 -9.63 -4.04 -0.38
N ALA A 63 -9.05 -2.92 -0.76
CA ALA A 63 -7.62 -2.80 -1.05
C ALA A 63 -6.76 -3.16 0.18
N ALA A 64 -7.11 -2.65 1.37
CA ALA A 64 -6.42 -2.99 2.61
C ALA A 64 -6.51 -4.49 2.93
N THR A 65 -7.70 -5.08 2.84
CA THR A 65 -7.87 -6.52 3.10
C THR A 65 -7.14 -7.38 2.07
N LEU A 66 -7.07 -6.95 0.81
CA LEU A 66 -6.26 -7.63 -0.21
C LEU A 66 -4.76 -7.57 0.11
N MET A 67 -4.26 -6.45 0.65
CA MET A 67 -2.88 -6.31 1.11
C MET A 67 -2.59 -7.26 2.27
N ASP A 68 -3.49 -7.32 3.26
CA ASP A 68 -3.35 -8.19 4.43
C ASP A 68 -3.39 -9.68 4.06
N ASP A 69 -4.20 -10.05 3.05
CA ASP A 69 -4.28 -11.43 2.53
C ASP A 69 -3.14 -11.77 1.56
N GLY A 70 -2.27 -10.81 1.21
CA GLY A 70 -1.16 -10.98 0.25
C GLY A 70 -1.60 -11.07 -1.21
N GLN A 71 -2.82 -10.66 -1.55
CA GLN A 71 -3.37 -10.67 -2.90
C GLN A 71 -2.94 -9.43 -3.71
N TYR A 72 -1.63 -9.18 -3.79
CA TYR A 72 -1.04 -7.97 -4.37
C TYR A 72 -1.45 -7.68 -5.82
N ARG A 73 -1.64 -8.73 -6.64
CA ARG A 73 -2.10 -8.60 -8.03
C ARG A 73 -3.49 -7.97 -8.13
N ARG A 74 -4.37 -8.26 -7.17
CA ARG A 74 -5.71 -7.67 -7.08
C ARG A 74 -5.69 -6.32 -6.36
N ALA A 75 -4.81 -6.12 -5.38
CA ALA A 75 -4.70 -4.87 -4.64
C ALA A 75 -4.21 -3.71 -5.52
N LEU A 76 -3.19 -3.95 -6.35
CA LEU A 76 -2.53 -2.93 -7.16
C LEU A 76 -3.49 -2.04 -7.99
N PRO A 77 -4.44 -2.56 -8.79
CA PRO A 77 -5.36 -1.70 -9.54
C PRO A 77 -6.28 -0.87 -8.64
N GLU A 78 -6.70 -1.41 -7.50
CA GLU A 78 -7.56 -0.71 -6.54
C GLU A 78 -6.82 0.45 -5.86
N LEU A 79 -5.56 0.22 -5.47
CA LEU A 79 -4.69 1.23 -4.88
C LEU A 79 -4.38 2.36 -5.86
N ARG A 80 -4.08 2.04 -7.12
CA ARG A 80 -3.85 3.05 -8.19
C ARG A 80 -5.08 3.92 -8.41
N LEU A 81 -6.27 3.33 -8.43
CA LEU A 81 -7.52 4.06 -8.59
C LEU A 81 -7.77 4.98 -7.39
N LEU A 82 -7.55 4.51 -6.17
CA LEU A 82 -7.64 5.34 -4.96
C LEU A 82 -6.62 6.50 -4.99
N ALA A 83 -5.37 6.23 -5.37
CA ALA A 83 -4.35 7.25 -5.49
C ALA A 83 -4.74 8.34 -6.49
N GLU A 84 -5.28 7.96 -7.66
CA GLU A 84 -5.77 8.90 -8.67
C GLU A 84 -6.96 9.73 -8.18
N GLU A 85 -7.92 9.11 -7.49
CA GLU A 85 -9.08 9.82 -6.93
C GLU A 85 -8.66 10.87 -5.90
N PHE A 86 -7.79 10.50 -4.95
CA PHE A 86 -7.29 11.44 -3.94
C PHE A 86 -6.33 12.48 -4.54
N GLY A 87 -5.61 12.15 -5.61
CA GLY A 87 -4.74 13.09 -6.33
C GLY A 87 -5.50 14.21 -7.05
N LYS A 88 -6.79 14.00 -7.36
CA LYS A 88 -7.67 15.02 -7.96
C LYS A 88 -8.23 16.01 -6.92
N GLU A 89 -8.09 15.70 -5.63
CA GLU A 89 -8.63 16.51 -4.55
C GLU A 89 -7.60 17.54 -4.04
N THR A 90 -8.10 18.69 -3.63
CA THR A 90 -7.26 19.76 -3.07
C THR A 90 -7.10 19.59 -1.56
N GLY A 91 -5.86 19.65 -1.09
CA GLY A 91 -5.55 19.85 0.32
C GLY A 91 -4.57 18.82 0.88
N PRO A 92 -3.86 19.15 1.97
CA PRO A 92 -2.77 18.31 2.48
C PRO A 92 -3.19 16.90 2.89
N ALA A 93 -4.41 16.73 3.39
CA ALA A 93 -4.93 15.43 3.80
C ALA A 93 -5.17 14.51 2.60
N ALA A 94 -5.73 15.03 1.51
CA ALA A 94 -5.94 14.26 0.29
C ALA A 94 -4.60 13.91 -0.37
N THR A 95 -3.66 14.85 -0.45
CA THR A 95 -2.30 14.60 -0.93
C THR A 95 -1.61 13.50 -0.13
N ARG A 96 -1.71 13.52 1.21
CA ARG A 96 -1.13 12.47 2.06
C ARG A 96 -1.78 11.10 1.80
N GLN A 97 -3.11 11.03 1.61
CA GLN A 97 -3.76 9.76 1.27
C GLN A 97 -3.37 9.25 -0.11
N ALA A 98 -3.25 10.13 -1.11
CA ALA A 98 -2.76 9.75 -2.43
C ALA A 98 -1.35 9.15 -2.36
N LEU A 99 -0.42 9.81 -1.65
CA LEU A 99 0.95 9.32 -1.44
C LEU A 99 0.98 7.97 -0.72
N GLN A 100 0.11 7.76 0.28
CA GLN A 100 0.00 6.48 0.98
C GLN A 100 -0.43 5.35 0.04
N PHE A 101 -1.43 5.58 -0.83
CA PHE A 101 -1.86 4.58 -1.80
C PHE A 101 -0.80 4.31 -2.88
N HIS A 102 -0.05 5.33 -3.31
CA HIS A 102 1.10 5.11 -4.20
C HIS A 102 2.19 4.26 -3.53
N TYR A 103 2.46 4.49 -2.24
CA TYR A 103 3.41 3.68 -1.47
C TYR A 103 2.97 2.21 -1.38
N GLU A 104 1.71 1.95 -1.04
CA GLU A 104 1.15 0.58 -1.01
C GLU A 104 1.14 -0.07 -2.40
N ALA A 105 0.93 0.71 -3.47
CA ALA A 105 1.04 0.22 -4.84
C ALA A 105 2.49 -0.14 -5.20
N ALA A 106 3.48 0.63 -4.75
CA ALA A 106 4.90 0.29 -4.90
C ALA A 106 5.26 -1.00 -4.14
N GLN A 107 4.71 -1.19 -2.94
CA GLN A 107 4.84 -2.45 -2.19
C GLN A 107 4.22 -3.63 -2.96
N CYS A 108 3.05 -3.46 -3.60
CA CYS A 108 2.49 -4.50 -4.46
C CYS A 108 3.44 -4.88 -5.60
N LEU A 109 4.01 -3.89 -6.28
CA LEU A 109 4.95 -4.12 -7.38
C LEU A 109 6.20 -4.87 -6.90
N GLU A 110 6.74 -4.48 -5.74
CA GLU A 110 7.87 -5.18 -5.10
C GLU A 110 7.53 -6.65 -4.84
N GLN A 111 6.38 -6.95 -4.23
CA GLN A 111 5.95 -8.32 -3.93
C GLN A 111 5.62 -9.15 -5.17
N LEU A 112 5.20 -8.50 -6.26
CA LEU A 112 4.95 -9.15 -7.55
C LEU A 112 6.24 -9.38 -8.36
N GLY A 113 7.38 -8.89 -7.89
CA GLY A 113 8.66 -8.99 -8.60
C GLY A 113 8.77 -8.03 -9.79
N GLU A 114 7.92 -7.00 -9.87
CA GLU A 114 7.95 -5.95 -10.88
C GLU A 114 9.04 -4.91 -10.52
N VAL A 115 10.29 -5.39 -10.43
CA VAL A 115 11.40 -4.69 -9.78
C VAL A 115 11.63 -3.29 -10.33
N THR A 116 11.65 -3.12 -11.65
CA THR A 116 11.88 -1.81 -12.29
C THR A 116 10.75 -0.83 -11.97
N GLN A 117 9.50 -1.25 -12.07
CA GLN A 117 8.34 -0.40 -11.78
C GLN A 117 8.32 0.01 -10.30
N ALA A 118 8.58 -0.93 -9.39
CA ALA A 118 8.66 -0.65 -7.96
C ALA A 118 9.75 0.38 -7.64
N LEU A 119 10.93 0.24 -8.26
CA LEU A 119 12.06 1.13 -8.06
C LEU A 119 11.74 2.56 -8.52
N ASP A 120 11.11 2.70 -9.69
CA ASP A 120 10.73 4.01 -10.24
C ASP A 120 9.68 4.70 -9.35
N GLU A 121 8.67 3.95 -8.89
CA GLU A 121 7.64 4.47 -7.97
C GLU A 121 8.23 4.91 -6.62
N TYR A 122 9.07 4.08 -5.99
CA TYR A 122 9.73 4.46 -4.74
C TYR A 122 10.63 5.68 -4.88
N ARG A 123 11.36 5.81 -5.99
CA ARG A 123 12.19 7.00 -6.29
C ARG A 123 11.34 8.25 -6.47
N ALA A 124 10.18 8.13 -7.12
CA ALA A 124 9.25 9.24 -7.29
C ALA A 124 8.63 9.67 -5.95
N LEU A 125 8.33 8.73 -5.05
CA LEU A 125 7.69 8.99 -3.76
C LEU A 125 8.65 9.57 -2.71
N LEU A 126 9.92 9.14 -2.71
CA LEU A 126 10.87 9.46 -1.67
C LEU A 126 10.97 10.96 -1.33
N PRO A 127 11.10 11.89 -2.30
CA PRO A 127 11.20 13.32 -2.00
C PRO A 127 9.99 13.90 -1.27
N TYR A 128 8.80 13.31 -1.47
CA TYR A 128 7.59 13.74 -0.78
C TYR A 128 7.65 13.34 0.69
N PHE A 129 7.96 12.08 0.99
CA PHE A 129 8.04 11.60 2.37
C PHE A 129 9.20 12.23 3.15
N GLU A 130 10.29 12.60 2.49
CA GLU A 130 11.41 13.30 3.13
C GLU A 130 11.07 14.73 3.56
N ARG A 131 10.05 15.34 2.92
CA ARG A 131 9.63 16.71 3.22
C ARG A 131 8.71 16.78 4.44
N TYR A 132 8.10 15.68 4.85
CA TYR A 132 7.13 15.65 5.94
C TYR A 132 7.78 15.13 7.23
N PRO A 133 7.91 15.98 8.29
CA PRO A 133 8.61 15.61 9.51
C PRO A 133 7.78 14.74 10.47
N ASP A 134 6.52 14.47 10.16
CA ASP A 134 5.58 13.71 11.00
C ASP A 134 5.86 12.20 11.00
N ASP A 135 6.54 11.70 9.97
CA ASP A 135 6.95 10.29 9.86
C ASP A 135 8.39 10.17 9.36
N PRO A 136 9.39 10.28 10.26
CA PRO A 136 10.79 10.16 9.88
C PRO A 136 11.20 8.71 9.55
N ALA A 137 10.36 7.71 9.84
CA ALA A 137 10.67 6.31 9.58
C ALA A 137 10.40 5.92 8.12
N ARG A 138 9.33 6.46 7.51
CA ARG A 138 8.91 6.10 6.14
C ARG A 138 9.98 6.33 5.05
N PRO A 139 10.73 7.45 5.04
CA PRO A 139 11.84 7.61 4.11
C PRO A 139 12.92 6.53 4.24
N LEU A 140 13.20 6.04 5.46
CA LEU A 140 14.16 4.98 5.70
C LEU A 140 13.66 3.64 5.15
N GLU A 141 12.37 3.33 5.32
CA GLU A 141 11.73 2.13 4.73
C GLU A 141 11.81 2.14 3.20
N ILE A 142 11.47 3.27 2.57
CA ILE A 142 11.54 3.44 1.11
C ILE A 142 12.98 3.26 0.62
N ARG A 143 13.96 3.88 1.28
CA ARG A 143 15.39 3.74 0.93
C ARG A 143 15.88 2.30 1.09
N ARG A 144 15.38 1.56 2.08
CA ARG A 144 15.67 0.14 2.24
C ARG A 144 15.12 -0.68 1.07
N SER A 145 13.86 -0.47 0.69
CA SER A 145 13.26 -1.13 -0.48
C SER A 145 14.02 -0.80 -1.77
N ILE A 146 14.41 0.46 -1.98
CA ILE A 146 15.27 0.86 -3.11
C ILE A 146 16.58 0.06 -3.11
N GLY A 147 17.26 -0.04 -1.96
CA GLY A 147 18.48 -0.83 -1.82
C GLY A 147 18.29 -2.31 -2.20
N HIS A 148 17.21 -2.95 -1.74
CA HIS A 148 16.89 -4.33 -2.10
C HIS A 148 16.59 -4.51 -3.59
N LEU A 149 15.81 -3.60 -4.17
CA LEU A 149 15.44 -3.65 -5.59
C LEU A 149 16.67 -3.48 -6.49
N LEU A 150 17.61 -2.61 -6.12
CA LEU A 150 18.88 -2.47 -6.83
C LEU A 150 19.70 -3.76 -6.80
N LEU A 151 19.72 -4.48 -5.68
CA LEU A 151 20.34 -5.81 -5.61
C LEU A 151 19.63 -6.83 -6.50
N ALA A 152 18.30 -6.81 -6.53
CA ALA A 152 17.52 -7.68 -7.40
C ALA A 152 17.78 -7.42 -8.90
N GLN A 153 18.06 -6.17 -9.29
CA GLN A 153 18.51 -5.81 -10.65
C GLN A 153 19.98 -6.14 -10.91
N GLY A 154 20.74 -6.55 -9.89
CA GLY A 154 22.17 -6.83 -9.99
C GLY A 154 23.07 -5.59 -9.90
N ASP A 155 22.51 -4.39 -9.69
CA ASP A 155 23.26 -3.15 -9.49
C ASP A 155 23.77 -3.04 -8.05
N ARG A 156 24.79 -3.86 -7.76
CA ARG A 156 25.41 -3.95 -6.44
C ARG A 156 26.08 -2.64 -6.01
N ALA A 157 26.63 -1.89 -6.95
CA ALA A 157 27.32 -0.64 -6.66
C ALA A 157 26.33 0.43 -6.16
N ALA A 158 25.23 0.63 -6.89
CA ALA A 158 24.18 1.57 -6.46
C ALA A 158 23.50 1.11 -5.17
N ALA A 159 23.29 -0.20 -5.00
CA ALA A 159 22.73 -0.75 -3.76
C ALA A 159 23.64 -0.48 -2.56
N GLN A 160 24.94 -0.71 -2.69
CA GLN A 160 25.91 -0.44 -1.61
C GLN A 160 25.93 1.04 -1.23
N GLU A 161 25.93 1.94 -2.22
CA GLU A 161 25.84 3.38 -1.97
C GLU A 161 24.55 3.76 -1.23
N SER A 162 23.41 3.28 -1.71
CA SER A 162 22.09 3.58 -1.13
C SER A 162 21.98 3.06 0.31
N LEU A 163 22.36 1.81 0.56
CA LEU A 163 22.30 1.18 1.88
C LEU A 163 23.31 1.81 2.86
N SER A 164 24.46 2.28 2.39
CA SER A 164 25.45 2.97 3.25
C SER A 164 24.91 4.31 3.77
N ARG A 165 24.27 5.09 2.89
CA ARG A 165 23.60 6.34 3.27
C ARG A 165 22.43 6.07 4.23
N LEU A 166 21.62 5.05 3.93
CA LEU A 166 20.53 4.60 4.79
C LEU A 166 21.03 4.24 6.21
N LEU A 167 22.13 3.50 6.32
CA LEU A 167 22.68 3.12 7.62
C LEU A 167 23.03 4.35 8.47
N TYR A 168 23.70 5.33 7.86
CA TYR A 168 24.06 6.58 8.54
C TYR A 168 22.83 7.31 9.09
N ASP A 169 21.80 7.49 8.27
CA ASP A 169 20.58 8.19 8.69
C ASP A 169 19.78 7.38 9.72
N ALA A 170 19.72 6.05 9.58
CA ALA A 170 19.06 5.16 10.51
C ALA A 170 19.72 5.15 11.90
N GLU A 171 21.05 5.16 11.96
CA GLU A 171 21.78 5.23 13.23
C GLU A 171 21.58 6.59 13.91
N ARG A 172 21.47 7.68 13.14
CA ARG A 172 21.14 9.00 13.69
C ARG A 172 19.73 9.07 14.26
N LEU A 173 18.75 8.44 13.62
CA LEU A 173 17.35 8.48 14.05
C LEU A 173 17.07 7.54 15.23
N HIS A 174 17.53 6.30 15.16
CA HIS A 174 17.17 5.24 16.12
C HIS A 174 18.29 4.84 17.08
N GLY A 175 19.53 5.24 16.80
CA GLY A 175 20.72 4.77 17.51
C GLY A 175 21.29 3.47 16.93
N PRO A 176 22.59 3.20 17.15
CA PRO A 176 23.33 2.12 16.50
C PRO A 176 22.92 0.69 16.89
N HIS A 177 22.25 0.55 18.04
CA HIS A 177 21.80 -0.74 18.60
C HIS A 177 20.36 -1.10 18.22
N HIS A 178 19.66 -0.22 17.49
CA HIS A 178 18.30 -0.50 17.06
C HIS A 178 18.28 -1.62 15.99
N ALA A 179 17.19 -2.38 15.95
CA ALA A 179 17.05 -3.53 15.05
C ALA A 179 17.19 -3.14 13.57
N PHE A 180 16.61 -2.00 13.17
CA PHE A 180 16.63 -1.51 11.78
C PHE A 180 18.06 -1.23 11.25
N PRO A 181 18.89 -0.35 11.86
CA PRO A 181 20.27 -0.16 11.40
C PRO A 181 21.11 -1.44 11.51
N ALA A 182 20.83 -2.33 12.48
CA ALA A 182 21.51 -3.63 12.56
C ALA A 182 21.20 -4.54 11.35
N GLU A 183 19.97 -4.51 10.81
CA GLU A 183 19.60 -5.20 9.58
C GLU A 183 20.38 -4.65 8.38
N VAL A 184 20.38 -3.32 8.21
CA VAL A 184 21.11 -2.66 7.11
C VAL A 184 22.60 -2.98 7.13
N ARG A 185 23.21 -3.02 8.32
CA ARG A 185 24.63 -3.38 8.49
C ARG A 185 24.91 -4.83 8.07
N ARG A 186 24.02 -5.78 8.38
CA ARG A 186 24.17 -7.18 7.94
C ARG A 186 24.14 -7.29 6.42
N MET A 187 23.26 -6.53 5.77
CA MET A 187 23.19 -6.51 4.30
C MET A 187 24.44 -5.94 3.66
N LEU A 188 24.93 -4.80 4.15
CA LEU A 188 26.18 -4.21 3.68
C LEU A 188 27.38 -5.14 3.88
N HIS A 189 27.47 -5.82 5.03
CA HIS A 189 28.51 -6.80 5.29
C HIS A 189 28.46 -7.96 4.29
N TRP A 190 27.27 -8.51 4.03
CA TRP A 190 27.07 -9.56 3.03
C TRP A 190 27.50 -9.10 1.64
N LEU A 191 27.15 -7.87 1.23
CA LEU A 191 27.57 -7.31 -0.05
C LEU A 191 29.09 -7.20 -0.20
N GLY A 192 29.78 -6.80 0.88
CA GLY A 192 31.24 -6.74 0.90
C GLY A 192 31.92 -8.11 0.79
N GLN A 193 31.30 -9.17 1.34
CA GLN A 193 31.84 -10.53 1.25
C GLN A 193 31.68 -11.16 -0.14
N VAL A 194 30.64 -10.79 -0.89
CA VAL A 194 30.41 -11.30 -2.25
C VAL A 194 31.30 -10.59 -3.29
N GLN A 195 31.93 -9.47 -2.92
CA GLN A 195 32.87 -8.73 -3.76
C GLN A 195 34.34 -9.17 -3.60
N GLY A 196 34.69 -9.86 -2.52
CA GLY A 196 36.04 -10.35 -2.22
C GLY A 196 36.24 -11.81 -2.62
#